data_AF-A0A445EVH3-F1
#
_entry.id   AF-A0A445EVH3-F1
#
_cell.length_a   1.000
_cell.length_b   1.000
_cell.length_c   1.000
_cell.angle_alpha   90.00
_cell.angle_beta   90.00
_cell.angle_gamma   90.00
#
_symmetry.space_group_name_H-M   'P 1'
#
loop_
_entity.id
_entity.type
_entity.pdbx_description
1 polymer ?
#
loop_
_entity_poly.entity_id
_entity_poly.type
_entity_poly.pdbx_seq_one_letter_code
_entity_poly.pdbx_strand_id
1 'polypeptide(L)'
;MEFMRTFILKPNMTTQLYFPPFTSSCCVNKVNKPYSHQNPNKDDLSLKMSKRVGVFLSVASLILRTQSTSAFEFKFVAPDQTIEEAESGVRGHAQNLLQVKDLLELESWKAAQKELRMSSALLKKDIYTIIQNKPGIERPPLRKLYTTLFNNVTRLDYAARDKDIPEIWRRYENIVVAVNDILSRI
;
A
#
# COMPACT_ATOMS: atom_id res chain seq x y z
N MET A 1 -42.97 -20.19 -67.18
CA MET A 1 -41.60 -20.72 -66.97
C MET A 1 -41.01 -19.88 -65.85
N GLU A 2 -41.29 -20.20 -64.59
CA GLU A 2 -40.57 -21.20 -63.77
C GLU A 2 -39.05 -20.96 -63.80
N PHE A 3 -38.30 -20.79 -62.71
CA PHE A 3 -38.39 -21.48 -61.41
C PHE A 3 -37.81 -20.58 -60.29
N MET A 4 -38.50 -20.52 -59.16
CA MET A 4 -37.99 -20.04 -57.87
C MET A 4 -36.84 -20.91 -57.38
N ARG A 5 -35.77 -20.31 -56.84
CA ARG A 5 -34.91 -20.99 -55.83
C ARG A 5 -34.66 -20.09 -54.64
N THR A 6 -35.52 -20.31 -53.65
CA THR A 6 -35.29 -20.13 -52.23
C THR A 6 -34.10 -20.96 -51.77
N PHE A 7 -33.24 -20.38 -50.92
CA PHE A 7 -32.43 -21.16 -49.98
C PHE A 7 -32.65 -20.62 -48.58
N ILE A 8 -33.05 -21.56 -47.71
CA ILE A 8 -33.45 -21.38 -46.33
C ILE A 8 -32.22 -21.37 -45.41
N LEU A 9 -32.36 -20.55 -44.37
CA LEU A 9 -31.58 -20.39 -43.14
C LEU A 9 -30.86 -21.63 -42.58
N LYS A 10 -29.68 -21.39 -42.00
CA LYS A 10 -29.29 -21.95 -40.69
C LYS A 10 -28.49 -20.92 -39.88
N PRO A 11 -28.96 -20.50 -38.70
CA PRO A 11 -28.13 -19.83 -37.70
C PRO A 11 -27.39 -20.89 -36.88
N ASN A 12 -26.08 -20.74 -36.74
CA ASN A 12 -25.29 -21.56 -35.82
C ASN A 12 -24.25 -20.67 -35.15
N MET A 13 -24.41 -20.47 -33.84
CA MET A 13 -23.36 -20.60 -32.81
C MET A 13 -23.97 -20.10 -31.49
N THR A 14 -24.59 -21.02 -30.76
CA THR A 14 -24.93 -20.85 -29.35
C THR A 14 -23.64 -20.94 -28.53
N THR A 15 -23.08 -19.82 -28.10
CA THR A 15 -22.00 -19.82 -27.11
C THR A 15 -22.62 -20.12 -25.74
N GLN A 16 -22.66 -21.40 -25.39
CA GLN A 16 -22.98 -21.88 -24.06
C GLN A 16 -21.93 -21.36 -23.06
N LEU A 17 -22.35 -20.45 -22.18
CA LEU A 17 -21.60 -20.07 -20.99
C LEU A 17 -21.68 -21.22 -19.98
N TYR A 18 -20.75 -22.16 -20.07
CA TYR A 18 -20.52 -23.18 -19.04
C TYR A 18 -19.56 -22.61 -18.00
N PHE A 19 -20.10 -22.02 -16.92
CA PHE A 19 -19.34 -21.68 -15.73
C PHE A 19 -19.31 -22.90 -14.78
N PRO A 20 -18.15 -23.52 -14.52
CA PRO A 20 -18.05 -24.51 -13.45
C PRO A 20 -18.18 -23.82 -12.08
N PRO A 21 -18.86 -24.42 -11.09
CA PRO A 21 -18.96 -23.86 -9.76
C PRO A 21 -17.60 -24.00 -9.05
N PHE A 22 -17.00 -22.87 -8.69
CA PHE A 22 -15.83 -22.84 -7.81
C PHE A 22 -16.25 -23.24 -6.40
N THR A 23 -16.05 -24.51 -6.04
CA THR A 23 -16.09 -24.97 -4.66
C THR A 23 -14.82 -24.49 -3.94
N SER A 24 -14.92 -23.32 -3.32
CA SER A 24 -13.90 -22.77 -2.42
C SER A 24 -13.89 -23.54 -1.10
N SER A 25 -13.25 -24.72 -1.08
CA SER A 25 -12.71 -25.30 0.14
C SER A 25 -11.32 -24.73 0.36
N CYS A 26 -11.15 -23.95 1.43
CA CYS A 26 -9.82 -23.55 1.90
C CYS A 26 -9.67 -23.92 3.36
N CYS A 27 -8.87 -24.95 3.56
CA CYS A 27 -8.35 -25.43 4.81
C CYS A 27 -7.65 -24.29 5.59
N VAL A 28 -7.94 -24.22 6.89
CA VAL A 28 -7.24 -23.37 7.84
C VAL A 28 -5.87 -23.99 8.13
N ASN A 29 -4.80 -23.43 7.56
CA ASN A 29 -3.45 -23.71 8.04
C ASN A 29 -3.13 -22.75 9.20
N LYS A 30 -3.08 -23.33 10.41
CA LYS A 30 -2.45 -22.73 11.58
C LYS A 30 -0.92 -22.73 11.44
N VAL A 31 -0.34 -21.80 12.19
CA VAL A 31 1.06 -21.68 12.62
C VAL A 31 1.93 -20.78 11.76
N ASN A 32 2.26 -19.61 12.32
CA ASN A 32 3.66 -19.21 12.48
C ASN A 32 3.84 -18.48 13.81
N LYS A 33 4.81 -18.96 14.59
CA LYS A 33 5.27 -18.42 15.88
C LYS A 33 5.80 -16.99 15.72
N PRO A 34 5.62 -16.10 16.71
CA PRO A 34 6.34 -14.83 16.72
C PRO A 34 7.83 -15.07 17.00
N TYR A 35 8.65 -14.49 16.14
CA TYR A 35 10.09 -14.36 16.30
C TYR A 35 10.41 -13.63 17.61
N SER A 36 11.23 -14.26 18.45
CA SER A 36 11.82 -13.63 19.62
C SER A 36 13.00 -12.77 19.17
N HIS A 37 12.96 -11.48 19.51
CA HIS A 37 14.11 -10.60 19.37
C HIS A 37 15.00 -10.82 20.60
N GLN A 38 16.08 -11.59 20.43
CA GLN A 38 17.19 -11.58 21.39
C GLN A 38 17.88 -10.22 21.33
N ASN A 39 18.23 -9.67 22.49
CA ASN A 39 19.19 -8.58 22.61
C ASN A 39 20.24 -8.99 23.65
N PRO A 40 21.50 -8.52 23.50
CA PRO A 40 22.67 -9.15 24.10
C PRO A 40 22.93 -8.69 25.54
N ASN A 41 23.71 -9.54 26.20
CA ASN A 41 24.33 -9.44 27.52
C ASN A 41 24.75 -8.06 28.02
N LYS A 42 24.78 -7.95 29.36
CA LYS A 42 25.59 -7.12 30.28
C LYS A 42 24.69 -6.57 31.42
N ASP A 43 24.95 -6.67 32.71
CA ASP A 43 26.05 -7.19 33.51
C ASP A 43 25.49 -7.66 34.88
N ASP A 44 26.15 -8.66 35.46
CA ASP A 44 25.92 -9.17 36.81
C ASP A 44 26.31 -8.10 37.85
N LEU A 45 25.42 -7.82 38.81
CA LEU A 45 25.82 -7.13 40.04
C LEU A 45 25.16 -7.79 41.25
N SER A 46 25.87 -8.80 41.73
CA SER A 46 25.75 -9.37 43.07
C SER A 46 25.86 -8.29 44.14
N LEU A 47 24.83 -8.20 45.01
CA LEU A 47 24.91 -7.44 46.26
C LEU A 47 24.59 -8.38 47.42
N LYS A 48 25.67 -8.84 48.08
CA LYS A 48 25.62 -9.48 49.39
C LYS A 48 25.67 -8.42 50.50
N MET A 49 25.06 -8.78 51.64
CA MET A 49 25.23 -8.22 53.00
C MET A 49 24.48 -6.89 53.26
N SER A 50 23.98 -6.54 54.45
CA SER A 50 23.76 -7.19 55.76
C SER A 50 22.80 -6.28 56.56
N LYS A 51 22.18 -6.81 57.61
CA LYS A 51 21.19 -6.15 58.49
C LYS A 51 21.71 -4.85 59.14
N ARG A 52 20.90 -3.78 59.14
CA ARG A 52 20.65 -2.91 60.32
C ARG A 52 19.52 -1.88 60.09
N VAL A 53 18.88 -1.58 61.21
CA VAL A 53 17.68 -0.76 61.50
C VAL A 53 17.78 0.70 61.01
N GLY A 54 16.66 1.26 60.54
CA GLY A 54 16.48 2.70 60.37
C GLY A 54 15.17 3.04 59.66
N VAL A 55 14.15 3.41 60.43
CA VAL A 55 12.86 3.90 59.94
C VAL A 55 13.05 5.25 59.24
N PHE A 56 12.75 5.32 57.95
CA PHE A 56 12.48 6.57 57.25
C PHE A 56 11.22 6.40 56.39
N LEU A 57 10.13 7.02 56.84
CA LEU A 57 8.95 7.29 56.03
C LEU A 57 9.33 8.32 54.97
N SER A 58 9.60 7.86 53.75
CA SER A 58 9.62 8.73 52.57
C SER A 58 8.51 8.27 51.64
N VAL A 59 7.44 9.07 51.57
CA VAL A 59 6.39 8.92 50.57
C VAL A 59 6.96 9.37 49.23
N ALA A 60 7.60 8.44 48.52
CA ALA A 60 8.00 8.65 47.14
C ALA A 60 6.73 8.60 46.27
N SER A 61 6.22 9.78 45.88
CA SER A 61 5.22 9.89 44.83
C SER A 61 5.83 9.35 43.53
N LEU A 62 5.49 8.11 43.16
CA LEU A 62 5.74 7.59 41.83
C LEU A 62 4.90 8.41 40.84
N ILE A 63 5.53 9.37 40.18
CA ILE A 63 4.99 9.92 38.94
C ILE A 63 5.11 8.79 37.92
N LEU A 64 4.02 8.05 37.70
CA LEU A 64 3.88 7.18 36.54
C LEU A 64 4.04 8.05 35.29
N ARG A 65 5.23 8.04 34.71
CA ARG A 65 5.47 8.57 33.38
C ARG A 65 4.75 7.63 32.41
N THR A 66 3.51 7.97 32.06
CA THR A 66 2.79 7.32 30.98
C THR A 66 3.62 7.48 29.72
N GLN A 67 4.32 6.42 29.35
CA GLN A 67 4.88 6.33 28.01
C GLN A 67 3.67 6.39 27.08
N SER A 68 3.62 7.44 26.26
CA SER A 68 2.66 7.58 25.17
C SER A 68 2.74 6.31 24.34
N THR A 69 1.84 5.37 24.59
CA THR A 69 1.60 4.28 23.68
C THR A 69 1.11 4.95 22.40
N SER A 70 1.83 4.77 21.30
CA SER A 70 1.29 5.09 19.98
C SER A 70 0.07 4.18 19.80
N ALA A 71 -1.11 4.68 20.17
CA ALA A 71 -2.35 4.02 19.88
C ALA A 71 -2.41 3.93 18.35
N PHE A 72 -2.13 2.74 17.81
CA PHE A 72 -2.40 2.47 16.41
C PHE A 72 -3.91 2.51 16.27
N GLU A 73 -4.44 3.67 15.90
CA GLU A 73 -5.83 3.86 15.55
C GLU A 73 -6.06 3.12 14.23
N PHE A 74 -6.36 1.82 14.34
CA PHE A 74 -6.88 1.06 13.22
C PHE A 74 -8.25 1.61 12.90
N LYS A 75 -8.26 2.63 12.02
CA LYS A 75 -9.44 3.28 11.48
C LYS A 75 -10.16 2.31 10.51
N PHE A 76 -10.55 1.13 11.01
CA PHE A 76 -11.27 0.09 10.27
C PHE A 76 -12.66 0.57 9.82
N VAL A 77 -13.17 1.63 10.45
CA VAL A 77 -14.45 2.30 10.16
C VAL A 77 -14.25 3.80 9.97
N ALA A 78 -13.08 4.21 9.46
CA ALA A 78 -12.87 5.61 9.10
C ALA A 78 -13.99 6.09 8.19
N PRO A 79 -14.56 7.30 8.38
CA PRO A 79 -15.38 7.88 7.35
C PRO A 79 -14.58 7.92 6.05
N ASP A 80 -15.25 7.56 4.96
CA ASP A 80 -14.67 7.67 3.62
C ASP A 80 -14.11 9.08 3.45
N GLN A 81 -12.88 9.16 2.93
CA GLN A 81 -12.25 10.44 2.61
C GLN A 81 -13.16 11.24 1.68
N THR A 82 -13.39 12.51 1.99
CA THR A 82 -14.22 13.35 1.12
C THR A 82 -13.50 13.63 -0.19
N ILE A 83 -14.25 13.96 -1.24
CA ILE A 83 -13.64 14.33 -2.51
C ILE A 83 -12.77 15.58 -2.39
N GLU A 84 -13.21 16.57 -1.61
CA GLU A 84 -12.46 17.82 -1.39
C GLU A 84 -11.13 17.56 -0.67
N GLU A 85 -11.13 16.65 0.32
CA GLU A 85 -9.89 16.22 1.00
C GLU A 85 -8.93 15.57 -0.01
N ALA A 86 -9.43 14.65 -0.85
CA ALA A 86 -8.63 13.99 -1.88
C ALA A 86 -8.07 14.97 -2.93
N GLU A 87 -8.90 15.89 -3.44
CA GLU A 87 -8.48 16.89 -4.41
C GLU A 87 -7.44 17.86 -3.84
N SER A 88 -7.56 18.23 -2.57
CA SER A 88 -6.58 19.07 -1.89
C SER A 88 -5.24 18.36 -1.63
N GLY A 89 -5.28 17.04 -1.34
CA GLY A 89 -4.10 16.24 -0.98
C GLY A 89 -3.30 15.71 -2.17
N VAL A 90 -3.97 15.40 -3.28
CA VAL A 90 -3.41 14.58 -4.38
C VAL A 90 -2.11 15.14 -4.94
N ARG A 91 -1.99 16.46 -5.07
CA ARG A 91 -0.77 17.10 -5.60
C ARG A 91 0.41 16.98 -4.64
N GLY A 92 0.17 17.13 -3.34
CA GLY A 92 1.20 16.95 -2.32
C GLY A 92 1.64 15.49 -2.22
N HIS A 93 0.70 14.54 -2.24
CA HIS A 93 1.04 13.13 -2.20
C HIS A 93 1.76 12.66 -3.48
N ALA A 94 1.43 13.23 -4.64
CA ALA A 94 2.16 13.01 -5.88
C ALA A 94 3.60 13.56 -5.79
N GLN A 95 3.80 14.76 -5.27
CA GLN A 95 5.14 15.31 -5.05
C GLN A 95 5.98 14.43 -4.12
N ASN A 96 5.41 13.99 -2.99
CA ASN A 96 6.10 13.09 -2.06
C ASN A 96 6.54 11.78 -2.75
N LEU A 97 5.67 11.23 -3.62
CA LEU A 97 6.02 10.04 -4.40
C LEU A 97 7.21 10.30 -5.34
N LEU A 98 7.29 11.49 -5.95
CA LEU A 98 8.38 11.84 -6.87
C LEU A 98 9.69 12.16 -6.16
N GLN A 99 9.64 12.67 -4.93
CA GLN A 99 10.80 12.97 -4.08
C GLN A 99 11.59 11.72 -3.63
N VAL A 100 11.04 10.51 -3.82
CA VAL A 100 11.81 9.25 -3.68
C VAL A 100 13.08 9.24 -4.53
N LYS A 101 13.14 10.05 -5.61
CA LYS A 101 14.33 10.22 -6.46
C LYS A 101 15.59 10.44 -5.64
N ASP A 102 15.56 11.33 -4.66
CA ASP A 102 16.74 11.68 -3.87
C ASP A 102 17.28 10.46 -3.11
N LEU A 103 16.38 9.61 -2.60
CA LEU A 103 16.75 8.37 -1.93
C LEU A 103 17.28 7.30 -2.90
N LEU A 104 16.80 7.28 -4.15
CA LEU A 104 17.29 6.39 -5.19
C LEU A 104 18.69 6.82 -5.68
N GLU A 105 18.94 8.12 -5.84
CA GLU A 105 20.25 8.67 -6.21
C GLU A 105 21.30 8.42 -5.12
N LEU A 106 20.89 8.47 -3.85
CA LEU A 106 21.73 8.12 -2.70
C LEU A 106 21.82 6.60 -2.45
N GLU A 107 21.26 5.77 -3.33
CA GLU A 107 21.21 4.30 -3.21
C GLU A 107 20.68 3.81 -1.84
N SER A 108 19.82 4.60 -1.22
CA SER A 108 19.27 4.35 0.12
C SER A 108 18.06 3.44 0.03
N TRP A 109 18.24 2.23 -0.49
CA TRP A 109 17.17 1.32 -0.94
C TRP A 109 16.07 1.09 0.09
N LYS A 110 16.43 0.81 1.35
CA LYS A 110 15.44 0.56 2.41
C LYS A 110 14.61 1.82 2.73
N ALA A 111 15.25 2.98 2.72
CA ALA A 111 14.56 4.25 2.94
C ALA A 111 13.67 4.58 1.73
N ALA A 112 14.18 4.40 0.52
CA ALA A 112 13.43 4.59 -0.72
C ALA A 112 12.17 3.73 -0.75
N GLN A 113 12.28 2.43 -0.45
CA GLN A 113 11.12 1.53 -0.38
C GLN A 113 10.11 1.93 0.69
N LYS A 114 10.57 2.37 1.86
CA LYS A 114 9.69 2.84 2.94
C LYS A 114 8.90 4.06 2.48
N GLU A 115 9.58 5.07 1.96
CA GLU A 115 8.96 6.31 1.50
C GLU A 115 8.03 6.07 0.31
N LEU A 116 8.45 5.22 -0.65
CA LEU A 116 7.65 4.81 -1.79
C LEU A 116 6.34 4.15 -1.36
N ARG A 117 6.37 3.23 -0.40
CA ARG A 117 5.16 2.55 0.10
C ARG A 117 4.23 3.51 0.85
N MET A 118 4.78 4.41 1.65
CA MET A 118 4.00 5.41 2.40
C MET A 118 3.33 6.41 1.47
N SER A 119 4.11 7.09 0.63
CA SER A 119 3.61 8.09 -0.33
C SER A 119 2.62 7.48 -1.33
N SER A 120 2.90 6.29 -1.86
CA SER A 120 1.99 5.62 -2.80
C SER A 120 0.68 5.17 -2.16
N ALA A 121 0.67 4.77 -0.88
CA ALA A 121 -0.57 4.39 -0.20
C ALA A 121 -1.53 5.58 -0.06
N LEU A 122 -1.01 6.76 0.29
CA LEU A 122 -1.78 8.00 0.37
C LEU A 122 -2.29 8.42 -1.01
N LEU A 123 -1.40 8.49 -2.00
CA LEU A 123 -1.77 8.88 -3.36
C LEU A 123 -2.79 7.91 -3.98
N LYS A 124 -2.70 6.62 -3.67
CA LYS A 124 -3.65 5.60 -4.13
C LYS A 124 -5.05 5.90 -3.62
N LYS A 125 -5.17 6.26 -2.36
CA LYS A 125 -6.44 6.59 -1.72
C LYS A 125 -7.07 7.81 -2.40
N ASP A 126 -6.32 8.90 -2.57
CA ASP A 126 -6.80 10.13 -3.21
C ASP A 126 -7.28 9.89 -4.64
N ILE A 127 -6.42 9.30 -5.49
CA ILE A 127 -6.76 9.08 -6.89
C ILE A 127 -7.97 8.15 -7.01
N TYR A 128 -8.08 7.13 -6.15
CA TYR A 128 -9.23 6.25 -6.16
C TYR A 128 -10.52 7.00 -5.82
N THR A 129 -10.51 7.80 -4.75
CA THR A 129 -11.66 8.63 -4.36
C THR A 129 -12.08 9.57 -5.48
N ILE A 130 -11.14 10.27 -6.12
CA ILE A 130 -11.42 11.15 -7.27
C ILE A 130 -12.05 10.35 -8.42
N ILE A 131 -11.48 9.20 -8.80
CA ILE A 131 -12.01 8.33 -9.85
C ILE A 131 -13.43 7.84 -9.55
N GLN A 132 -13.78 7.57 -8.29
CA GLN A 132 -15.12 7.11 -7.95
C GLN A 132 -16.19 8.18 -8.18
N ASN A 133 -15.81 9.45 -8.05
CA ASN A 133 -16.71 10.60 -8.15
C ASN A 133 -16.77 11.24 -9.55
N LYS A 134 -15.88 10.86 -10.49
CA LYS A 134 -15.94 11.31 -11.89
C LYS A 134 -17.11 10.67 -12.66
N PRO A 135 -17.62 11.31 -13.73
CA PRO A 135 -18.70 10.75 -14.55
C PRO A 135 -18.27 9.45 -15.23
N GLY A 136 -19.24 8.57 -15.51
CA GLY A 136 -18.98 7.20 -15.99
C GLY A 136 -18.05 7.10 -17.21
N ILE A 137 -18.08 8.08 -18.11
CA ILE A 137 -17.27 8.10 -19.34
C ILE A 137 -15.78 8.41 -19.08
N GLU A 138 -15.45 9.13 -18.01
CA GLU A 138 -14.08 9.53 -17.67
C GLU A 138 -13.36 8.48 -16.82
N ARG A 139 -14.11 7.59 -16.15
CA ARG A 139 -13.54 6.58 -15.23
C ARG A 139 -12.65 5.55 -15.92
N PRO A 140 -13.00 4.97 -17.09
CA PRO A 140 -12.16 3.96 -17.75
C PRO A 140 -10.74 4.45 -18.10
N PRO A 141 -10.54 5.61 -18.76
CA PRO A 141 -9.18 6.08 -19.04
C PRO A 141 -8.40 6.40 -17.76
N LEU A 142 -9.04 6.99 -16.74
CA LEU A 142 -8.38 7.25 -15.46
C LEU A 142 -7.97 5.97 -14.73
N ARG A 143 -8.81 4.93 -14.74
CA ARG A 143 -8.46 3.62 -14.15
C ARG A 143 -7.27 2.97 -14.83
N LYS A 144 -7.16 3.09 -16.16
CA LYS A 144 -6.00 2.59 -16.91
C LYS A 144 -4.71 3.28 -16.46
N LEU A 145 -4.74 4.60 -16.29
CA LEU A 145 -3.60 5.37 -15.78
C LEU A 145 -3.27 5.00 -14.33
N TYR A 146 -4.28 4.91 -13.47
CA TYR A 146 -4.14 4.46 -12.08
C TYR A 146 -3.44 3.10 -11.99
N THR A 147 -3.91 2.10 -12.76
CA THR A 147 -3.28 0.77 -12.81
C THR A 147 -1.85 0.85 -13.33
N THR A 148 -1.60 1.65 -14.36
CA THR A 148 -0.25 1.84 -14.92
C THR A 148 0.71 2.44 -13.90
N LEU A 149 0.29 3.49 -13.19
CA LEU A 149 1.07 4.14 -12.14
C LEU A 149 1.45 3.13 -11.05
N PHE A 150 0.46 2.51 -10.41
CA PHE A 150 0.72 1.65 -9.25
C PHE A 150 1.40 0.32 -9.62
N ASN A 151 1.24 -0.18 -10.84
CA ASN A 151 2.05 -1.30 -11.32
C ASN A 151 3.53 -0.91 -11.44
N ASN A 152 3.85 0.29 -11.93
CA ASN A 152 5.24 0.75 -11.96
C ASN A 152 5.79 1.00 -10.55
N VAL A 153 5.00 1.53 -9.62
CA VAL A 153 5.38 1.65 -8.20
C VAL A 153 5.73 0.29 -7.58
N THR A 154 4.88 -0.72 -7.77
CA THR A 154 5.16 -2.08 -7.26
C THR A 154 6.43 -2.68 -7.88
N ARG A 155 6.64 -2.47 -9.18
CA ARG A 155 7.86 -2.96 -9.86
C ARG A 155 9.11 -2.20 -9.43
N LEU A 156 9.02 -0.89 -9.19
CA LEU A 156 10.10 -0.09 -8.61
C LEU A 156 10.45 -0.60 -7.20
N ASP A 157 9.45 -0.93 -6.38
CA ASP A 157 9.65 -1.49 -5.05
C ASP A 157 10.44 -2.80 -5.08
N TYR A 158 10.13 -3.67 -6.04
CA TYR A 158 10.87 -4.92 -6.27
C TYR A 158 12.27 -4.67 -6.83
N ALA A 159 12.41 -3.79 -7.82
CA ALA A 159 13.70 -3.44 -8.39
C ALA A 159 14.65 -2.83 -7.33
N ALA A 160 14.13 -1.97 -6.45
CA ALA A 160 14.89 -1.41 -5.33
C ALA A 160 15.29 -2.47 -4.29
N ARG A 161 14.44 -3.48 -4.05
CA ARG A 161 14.79 -4.62 -3.19
C ARG A 161 15.97 -5.42 -3.77
N ASP A 162 15.90 -5.67 -5.07
CA ASP A 162 16.84 -6.53 -5.79
C ASP A 162 18.06 -5.73 -6.30
N LYS A 163 18.05 -4.40 -6.12
CA LYS A 163 19.06 -3.43 -6.55
C LYS A 163 19.34 -3.44 -8.06
N ASP A 164 18.28 -3.67 -8.84
CA ASP A 164 18.33 -3.62 -10.30
C ASP A 164 18.26 -2.16 -10.79
N ILE A 165 19.43 -1.51 -10.88
CA ILE A 165 19.55 -0.08 -11.21
C ILE A 165 18.88 0.29 -12.55
N PRO A 166 19.10 -0.45 -13.66
CA PRO A 166 18.40 -0.18 -14.91
C PRO A 166 16.87 -0.23 -14.77
N GLU A 167 16.34 -1.23 -14.07
CA GLU A 167 14.90 -1.36 -13.89
C GLU A 167 14.35 -0.27 -12.96
N ILE A 168 15.09 0.14 -11.92
CA ILE A 168 14.72 1.24 -11.02
C ILE A 168 14.46 2.53 -11.80
N TRP A 169 15.44 2.99 -12.59
CA TRP A 169 15.30 4.26 -13.30
C TRP A 169 14.23 4.20 -14.37
N ARG A 170 14.16 3.10 -15.11
CA ARG A 170 13.09 2.88 -16.09
C ARG A 170 11.70 2.91 -15.44
N ARG A 171 11.53 2.34 -14.25
CA ARG A 171 10.25 2.38 -13.53
C ARG A 171 9.96 3.76 -12.97
N TYR A 172 10.97 4.44 -12.44
CA TYR A 172 10.84 5.80 -11.94
C TYR A 172 10.36 6.77 -13.04
N GLU A 173 10.97 6.73 -14.23
CA GLU A 173 10.55 7.57 -15.37
C GLU A 173 9.10 7.30 -15.78
N ASN A 174 8.70 6.02 -15.84
CA ASN A 174 7.31 5.65 -16.11
C ASN A 174 6.33 6.15 -15.03
N ILE A 175 6.76 6.21 -13.76
CA ILE A 175 5.97 6.80 -12.68
C ILE A 175 5.80 8.30 -12.91
N VAL A 176 6.87 9.03 -13.24
CA VAL A 176 6.82 10.47 -13.52
C VAL A 176 5.81 10.79 -14.62
N VAL A 177 5.88 10.06 -15.74
CA VAL A 177 4.93 10.22 -16.86
C VAL A 177 3.50 9.94 -16.42
N ALA A 178 3.26 8.81 -15.76
CA ALA A 178 1.91 8.43 -15.33
C ALA A 178 1.32 9.40 -14.29
N VAL A 179 2.13 9.94 -13.38
CA VAL A 179 1.70 10.98 -12.43
C VAL A 179 1.26 12.23 -13.18
N ASN A 180 2.07 12.73 -14.12
CA ASN A 180 1.72 13.91 -14.92
C ASN A 180 0.45 13.70 -15.74
N ASP A 181 0.30 12.53 -16.37
CA ASP A 181 -0.89 12.18 -17.13
C ASP A 181 -2.15 12.17 -16.26
N ILE A 182 -2.08 11.66 -15.03
CA ILE A 182 -3.20 11.67 -14.09
C ILE A 182 -3.51 13.09 -13.63
N LEU A 183 -2.50 13.84 -13.18
CA LEU A 183 -2.68 15.22 -12.70
C LEU A 183 -3.21 16.19 -13.75
N SER A 184 -3.01 15.88 -15.04
CA SER A 184 -3.58 16.66 -16.14
C SER A 184 -5.07 16.42 -16.40
N ARG A 185 -5.63 15.33 -15.85
CA ARG A 185 -7.01 14.87 -16.13
C ARG A 185 -7.94 14.96 -14.93
N ILE A 186 -7.39 15.11 -13.72
CA ILE A 186 -8.17 15.22 -12.49
C ILE A 186 -8.49 16.67 -12.18
#